data_AF-A0A8T5B1K3-F1
#
_entry.id   AF-A0A8T5B1K3-F1
#
_cell.length_a   1.000
_cell.length_b   1.000
_cell.length_c   1.000
_cell.angle_alpha   90.00
_cell.angle_beta   90.00
_cell.angle_gamma   90.00
#
_symmetry.space_group_name_H-M   'P 1'
#
loop_
_entity.id
_entity.type
_entity.pdbx_description
1 polymer ?
#
loop_
_entity_poly.entity_id
_entity_poly.type
_entity_poly.pdbx_seq_one_letter_code
_entity_poly.pdbx_strand_id
1 'polypeptide(L)'
;MFFDRRYVFDKRISRILTILLMAVILSVNCFRPIIEVDAAPAVVYSDSSDGFVGNTGSVTTSTSYMYVGDNELNVYFRAFLKFSLSGVSGIISSARLYLYVYGVTIGPTGFFVSPLPNPGLGECVVIHINDYGSLDAGDFNAPSIGNDPGVLIGSIQTPNVGYLSIDVTSAMQDDVNNGRAWSAFMVKMTVNTNSDGMKNLWHLHASEQAGTDKDPYVEYVSQLGLTDQNNDVPRSAVANIGDWGQSFTPMMNRLTRIDLALDSVGNINTYHVTVNLRSTWGGTIIGSAATNVPPGVRNDDVGELTSFIFPTPIRLIPGNQYIIEVNLGLYYHQSGTNDMISWYCASGDTYPNGRAIQGGSLRNDDMIFRTIGGTASDFMLSASPASLTIPAGTLRTSTVTVSSISGFSSPVALSYSWLGAIPSGVTVTLPGPVMPPPDGSTTSELQVFASSTATIGTFTLRVTGTSGTLSSNIDVSIQILRATPTPGCVIATATYNSTLASEVIYMRHVRDDLIGSNQVGRHIVNGLNAFYYLWSPPIASFIAAHRTVQPVFQILLLPLLVITHITEAIYTAVAILNVSFASVAAFIFAAASTATIYILIPIVKFRKIYRKIMGRYIKSK
;
A
#
# COMPACT_ATOMS: atom_id res chain seq x y z
N MET A 1 41.42 -55.18 25.95
CA MET A 1 40.07 -54.57 25.98
C MET A 1 39.98 -53.62 24.79
N PHE A 2 39.47 -54.15 23.69
CA PHE A 2 39.38 -53.53 22.36
C PHE A 2 37.97 -52.93 22.19
N PHE A 3 37.85 -51.86 21.38
CA PHE A 3 36.63 -51.09 21.06
C PHE A 3 36.09 -50.27 22.25
N ASP A 4 35.84 -48.96 22.20
CA ASP A 4 34.92 -48.27 21.30
C ASP A 4 35.02 -46.74 21.54
N ARG A 5 35.87 -46.02 20.79
CA ARG A 5 35.91 -44.53 20.81
C ARG A 5 35.93 -43.88 19.43
N ARG A 6 36.00 -44.67 18.36
CA ARG A 6 36.01 -44.17 16.97
C ARG A 6 34.61 -44.07 16.35
N TYR A 7 33.59 -44.73 16.93
CA TYR A 7 32.22 -44.75 16.36
C TYR A 7 31.29 -43.63 16.87
N VAL A 8 31.60 -43.01 18.01
CA VAL A 8 30.73 -42.00 18.65
C VAL A 8 30.89 -40.60 18.04
N PHE A 9 32.03 -40.31 17.42
CA PHE A 9 32.31 -38.99 16.82
C PHE A 9 31.63 -38.82 15.45
N ASP A 10 31.46 -39.91 14.70
CA ASP A 10 30.93 -39.90 13.33
C ASP A 10 29.39 -39.71 13.29
N LYS A 11 28.66 -40.35 14.22
CA LYS A 11 27.19 -40.20 14.33
C LYS A 11 26.73 -38.81 14.75
N ARG A 12 27.57 -38.01 15.44
CA ARG A 12 27.22 -36.63 15.84
C ARG A 12 27.30 -35.67 14.66
N ILE A 13 28.27 -35.84 13.78
CA ILE A 13 28.45 -34.99 12.59
C ILE A 13 27.38 -35.30 11.54
N SER A 14 27.06 -36.58 11.35
CA SER A 14 25.97 -37.00 10.46
C SER A 14 24.59 -36.47 10.91
N ARG A 15 24.25 -36.56 12.21
CA ARG A 15 22.99 -36.00 12.75
C ARG A 15 22.89 -34.47 12.62
N ILE A 16 24.00 -33.76 12.80
CA ILE A 16 24.04 -32.30 12.62
C ILE A 16 23.81 -31.94 11.15
N LEU A 17 24.39 -32.69 10.21
CA LEU A 17 24.16 -32.49 8.77
C LEU A 17 22.70 -32.79 8.35
N THR A 18 22.05 -33.82 8.92
CA THR A 18 20.65 -34.15 8.59
C THR A 18 19.65 -33.16 9.17
N ILE A 19 19.92 -32.61 10.37
CA ILE A 19 19.11 -31.55 10.99
C ILE A 19 19.25 -30.24 10.22
N LEU A 20 20.45 -29.91 9.73
CA LEU A 20 20.67 -28.77 8.83
C LEU A 20 19.99 -28.96 7.47
N LEU A 21 19.94 -30.18 6.93
CA LEU A 21 19.25 -30.48 5.67
C LEU A 21 17.72 -30.40 5.82
N MET A 22 17.14 -30.86 6.95
CA MET A 22 15.70 -30.70 7.24
C MET A 22 15.30 -29.26 7.53
N ALA A 23 16.14 -28.47 8.20
CA ALA A 23 15.90 -27.04 8.43
C ALA A 23 15.89 -26.22 7.13
N VAL A 24 16.63 -26.68 6.09
CA VAL A 24 16.64 -26.08 4.75
C VAL A 24 15.43 -26.51 3.91
N ILE A 25 14.85 -27.68 4.15
CA ILE A 25 13.63 -28.14 3.44
C ILE A 25 12.37 -27.49 4.04
N LEU A 26 12.35 -27.19 5.35
CA LEU A 26 11.25 -26.48 6.00
C LEU A 26 11.20 -24.96 5.72
N SER A 27 12.30 -24.35 5.26
CA SER A 27 12.36 -22.91 4.98
C SER A 27 11.93 -22.52 3.55
N VAL A 28 11.56 -23.49 2.71
CA VAL A 28 11.18 -23.27 1.30
C VAL A 28 9.66 -23.06 1.10
N ASN A 29 8.82 -23.24 2.14
CA ASN A 29 7.35 -23.19 2.00
C ASN A 29 6.65 -21.94 2.57
N CYS A 30 7.37 -20.89 2.98
CA CYS A 30 6.74 -19.67 3.51
C CYS A 30 7.05 -18.44 2.67
N PHE A 31 6.48 -18.34 1.47
CA PHE A 31 6.23 -17.05 0.83
C PHE A 31 4.95 -17.16 -0.02
N ARG A 32 3.85 -16.56 0.46
CA ARG A 32 2.75 -16.10 -0.39
C ARG A 32 2.93 -14.59 -0.62
N PRO A 33 2.64 -14.07 -1.81
CA PRO A 33 2.64 -12.63 -2.07
C PRO A 33 1.50 -11.95 -1.30
N ILE A 34 1.77 -10.72 -0.87
CA ILE A 34 0.81 -9.78 -0.29
C ILE A 34 -0.13 -9.34 -1.43
N ILE A 35 -1.43 -9.49 -1.22
CA ILE A 35 -2.49 -9.03 -2.12
C ILE A 35 -2.82 -7.58 -1.72
N GLU A 36 -2.63 -6.63 -2.64
CA GLU A 36 -3.33 -5.34 -2.59
C GLU A 36 -4.81 -5.60 -2.89
N VAL A 37 -5.70 -5.18 -1.99
CA VAL A 37 -7.15 -5.31 -2.17
C VAL A 37 -7.66 -3.96 -2.66
N ASP A 38 -7.77 -3.81 -3.98
CA ASP A 38 -8.61 -2.77 -4.58
C ASP A 38 -10.08 -3.10 -4.28
N ALA A 39 -10.84 -2.13 -3.76
CA ALA A 39 -12.29 -2.27 -3.64
C ALA A 39 -12.89 -2.31 -5.06
N ALA A 40 -13.74 -3.31 -5.34
CA ALA A 40 -14.40 -3.41 -6.62
C ALA A 40 -15.41 -2.24 -6.80
N PRO A 41 -15.50 -1.63 -7.99
CA PRO A 41 -16.43 -0.54 -8.24
C PRO A 41 -17.89 -1.01 -8.22
N ALA A 42 -18.77 -0.16 -7.70
CA ALA A 42 -20.22 -0.34 -7.72
C ALA A 42 -20.82 0.19 -9.03
N VAL A 43 -22.04 -0.26 -9.37
CA VAL A 43 -22.70 0.10 -10.63
C VAL A 43 -24.13 0.57 -10.38
N VAL A 44 -24.51 1.70 -10.97
CA VAL A 44 -25.92 2.14 -11.10
C VAL A 44 -26.31 2.15 -12.57
N TYR A 45 -27.50 1.62 -12.87
CA TYR A 45 -28.05 1.60 -14.23
C TYR A 45 -28.97 2.81 -14.45
N SER A 46 -29.13 3.19 -15.71
CA SER A 46 -30.05 4.24 -16.15
C SER A 46 -31.51 3.97 -15.72
N ASP A 47 -32.35 4.98 -15.71
CA ASP A 47 -33.78 4.84 -15.42
C ASP A 47 -34.57 4.37 -16.66
N SER A 48 -35.68 3.64 -16.46
CA SER A 48 -36.52 3.15 -17.58
C SER A 48 -37.31 4.26 -18.29
N SER A 49 -37.36 5.46 -17.71
CA SER A 49 -37.93 6.65 -18.35
C SER A 49 -36.97 7.40 -19.28
N ASP A 50 -35.73 6.92 -19.42
CA ASP A 50 -34.71 7.51 -20.29
C ASP A 50 -35.12 7.45 -21.77
N GLY A 51 -34.61 8.39 -22.55
CA GLY A 51 -35.16 8.64 -23.86
C GLY A 51 -34.49 9.78 -24.63
N PHE A 52 -35.17 10.25 -25.67
CA PHE A 52 -34.70 11.38 -26.46
C PHE A 52 -35.82 12.34 -26.81
N VAL A 53 -35.45 13.62 -26.91
CA VAL A 53 -36.37 14.72 -27.21
C VAL A 53 -35.88 15.43 -28.47
N GLY A 54 -36.81 15.72 -29.38
CA GLY A 54 -36.56 16.48 -30.60
C GLY A 54 -36.87 17.97 -30.42
N ASN A 55 -36.20 18.83 -31.19
CA ASN A 55 -36.38 20.28 -31.11
C ASN A 55 -37.81 20.76 -31.45
N THR A 56 -38.62 19.92 -32.08
CA THR A 56 -40.03 20.17 -32.37
C THR A 56 -40.98 19.71 -31.26
N GLY A 57 -40.45 19.28 -30.11
CA GLY A 57 -41.22 18.80 -28.96
C GLY A 57 -41.64 17.34 -29.02
N SER A 58 -41.08 16.55 -29.94
CA SER A 58 -41.28 15.09 -29.94
C SER A 58 -40.52 14.46 -28.78
N VAL A 59 -41.19 13.65 -27.96
CA VAL A 59 -40.60 12.96 -26.81
C VAL A 59 -40.72 11.45 -27.03
N THR A 60 -39.66 10.69 -26.77
CA THR A 60 -39.67 9.24 -26.84
C THR A 60 -38.98 8.68 -25.59
N THR A 61 -39.71 7.86 -24.82
CA THR A 61 -39.29 7.20 -23.57
C THR A 61 -39.70 5.73 -23.59
N SER A 62 -39.20 4.93 -22.64
CA SER A 62 -39.54 3.50 -22.53
C SER A 62 -39.26 2.72 -23.83
N THR A 63 -38.10 3.00 -24.42
CA THR A 63 -37.61 2.30 -25.61
C THR A 63 -36.19 1.82 -25.39
N SER A 64 -35.75 0.81 -26.14
CA SER A 64 -34.39 0.27 -26.01
C SER A 64 -33.31 1.11 -26.70
N TYR A 65 -33.64 2.28 -27.26
CA TYR A 65 -32.71 3.11 -28.03
C TYR A 65 -32.91 4.61 -27.81
N MET A 66 -31.84 5.37 -28.01
CA MET A 66 -31.84 6.83 -28.05
C MET A 66 -31.02 7.34 -29.23
N TYR A 67 -31.39 8.53 -29.70
CA TYR A 67 -30.74 9.20 -30.81
C TYR A 67 -30.16 10.55 -30.42
N VAL A 68 -28.97 10.83 -30.96
CA VAL A 68 -28.30 12.13 -30.85
C VAL A 68 -27.85 12.57 -32.24
N GLY A 69 -28.28 13.75 -32.68
CA GLY A 69 -28.04 14.25 -34.05
C GLY A 69 -29.33 14.72 -34.72
N ASP A 70 -29.42 14.69 -36.05
CA ASP A 70 -30.61 15.13 -36.80
C ASP A 70 -31.16 14.08 -37.77
N ASN A 71 -32.42 14.25 -38.16
CA ASN A 71 -33.07 13.44 -39.18
C ASN A 71 -33.19 14.15 -40.53
N GLU A 72 -33.79 13.46 -41.50
CA GLU A 72 -34.08 13.95 -42.85
C GLU A 72 -34.93 15.24 -42.94
N LEU A 73 -35.59 15.65 -41.86
CA LEU A 73 -36.32 16.93 -41.75
C LEU A 73 -35.50 18.01 -41.03
N ASN A 74 -34.22 17.76 -40.73
CA ASN A 74 -33.35 18.55 -39.85
C ASN A 74 -33.93 18.78 -38.46
N VAL A 75 -34.83 17.90 -38.02
CA VAL A 75 -35.27 17.81 -36.62
C VAL A 75 -34.15 17.14 -35.86
N TYR A 76 -33.63 17.82 -34.85
CA TYR A 76 -32.48 17.34 -34.09
C TYR A 76 -32.85 16.91 -32.68
N PHE A 77 -32.21 15.84 -32.24
CA PHE A 77 -32.52 15.08 -31.03
C PHE A 77 -31.38 15.17 -30.03
N ARG A 78 -31.78 15.18 -28.75
CA ARG A 78 -30.89 15.06 -27.60
C ARG A 78 -31.36 13.89 -26.77
N ALA A 79 -30.42 13.08 -26.31
CA ALA A 79 -30.70 11.96 -25.42
C ALA A 79 -30.61 12.41 -23.97
N PHE A 80 -31.44 11.82 -23.11
CA PHE A 80 -31.56 12.15 -21.70
C PHE A 80 -31.49 10.87 -20.90
N LEU A 81 -30.58 10.86 -19.94
CA LEU A 81 -30.40 9.75 -19.02
C LEU A 81 -30.40 10.25 -17.59
N LYS A 82 -30.93 9.44 -16.66
CA LYS A 82 -30.76 9.70 -15.23
C LYS A 82 -30.44 8.42 -14.46
N PHE A 83 -29.69 8.58 -13.39
CA PHE A 83 -29.21 7.50 -12.55
C PHE A 83 -29.65 7.75 -11.12
N SER A 84 -30.30 6.76 -10.51
CA SER A 84 -30.75 6.88 -9.12
C SER A 84 -29.55 7.01 -8.21
N LEU A 85 -29.55 8.04 -7.37
CA LEU A 85 -28.56 8.21 -6.29
C LEU A 85 -29.01 7.54 -4.99
N SER A 86 -30.09 6.75 -5.03
CA SER A 86 -30.51 5.96 -3.87
C SER A 86 -29.40 4.97 -3.50
N GLY A 87 -28.91 5.08 -2.26
CA GLY A 87 -27.77 4.29 -1.78
C GLY A 87 -26.40 4.79 -2.23
N VAL A 88 -26.33 5.86 -3.04
CA VAL A 88 -25.07 6.54 -3.37
C VAL A 88 -24.84 7.65 -2.36
N SER A 89 -23.75 7.57 -1.60
CA SER A 89 -23.41 8.57 -0.60
C SER A 89 -21.92 8.74 -0.37
N GLY A 90 -21.59 9.90 0.18
CA GLY A 90 -20.22 10.28 0.47
C GLY A 90 -19.48 10.86 -0.72
N ILE A 91 -18.19 10.55 -0.77
CA ILE A 91 -17.29 11.14 -1.76
C ILE A 91 -17.10 10.15 -2.88
N ILE A 92 -17.57 10.50 -4.05
CA ILE A 92 -17.36 9.76 -5.29
C ILE A 92 -15.92 10.03 -5.72
N SER A 93 -15.05 9.04 -5.48
CA SER A 93 -13.63 9.07 -5.86
C SER A 93 -13.40 8.80 -7.34
N SER A 94 -14.32 8.06 -7.96
CA SER A 94 -14.45 7.97 -9.41
C SER A 94 -15.89 7.66 -9.76
N ALA A 95 -16.44 8.29 -10.79
CA ALA A 95 -17.63 7.81 -11.48
C ALA A 95 -17.42 7.95 -12.98
N ARG A 96 -17.67 6.85 -13.69
CA ARG A 96 -17.51 6.77 -15.13
C ARG A 96 -18.81 6.30 -15.73
N LEU A 97 -19.41 7.15 -16.54
CA LEU A 97 -20.60 6.84 -17.32
C LEU A 97 -20.18 6.02 -18.54
N TYR A 98 -20.83 4.89 -18.73
CA TYR A 98 -20.69 4.01 -19.88
C TYR A 98 -21.98 4.06 -20.71
N LEU A 99 -21.84 4.44 -21.98
CA LEU A 99 -22.92 4.50 -22.95
C LEU A 99 -22.62 3.52 -24.08
N TYR A 100 -23.56 2.61 -24.35
CA TYR A 100 -23.40 1.63 -25.42
C TYR A 100 -23.82 2.23 -26.76
N VAL A 101 -22.85 2.45 -27.65
CA VAL A 101 -23.09 2.89 -29.02
C VAL A 101 -23.15 1.67 -29.93
N TYR A 102 -24.28 1.49 -30.62
CA TYR A 102 -24.50 0.32 -31.49
C TYR A 102 -24.50 0.65 -32.98
N GLY A 103 -24.53 1.93 -33.34
CA GLY A 103 -24.47 2.34 -34.74
C GLY A 103 -24.50 3.84 -34.95
N VAL A 104 -24.44 4.20 -36.22
CA VAL A 104 -24.57 5.58 -36.71
C VAL A 104 -25.32 5.56 -38.04
N THR A 105 -26.16 6.55 -38.29
CA THR A 105 -26.77 6.77 -39.61
C THR A 105 -26.20 8.03 -40.23
N ILE A 106 -25.77 7.93 -41.49
CA ILE A 106 -25.29 9.05 -42.31
C ILE A 106 -26.06 9.00 -43.64
N GLY A 107 -26.96 9.97 -43.83
CA GLY A 107 -27.93 9.97 -44.92
C GLY A 107 -28.78 8.70 -44.96
N PRO A 108 -28.87 8.02 -46.11
CA PRO A 108 -29.69 6.81 -46.23
C PRO A 108 -29.01 5.56 -45.65
N THR A 109 -27.76 5.67 -45.18
CA THR A 109 -26.93 4.51 -44.82
C THR A 109 -26.75 4.41 -43.31
N GLY A 110 -27.09 3.26 -42.74
CA GLY A 110 -26.79 2.90 -41.36
C GLY A 110 -25.53 2.04 -41.28
N PHE A 111 -24.64 2.37 -40.34
CA PHE A 111 -23.43 1.62 -40.03
C PHE A 111 -23.59 1.01 -38.63
N PHE A 112 -23.46 -0.31 -38.52
CA PHE A 112 -23.68 -1.07 -37.28
C PHE A 112 -22.49 -2.00 -36.96
N VAL A 113 -21.35 -1.74 -37.58
CA VAL A 113 -20.12 -2.52 -37.45
C VAL A 113 -18.95 -1.58 -37.27
N SER A 114 -18.05 -1.96 -36.36
CA SER A 114 -16.85 -1.20 -36.04
C SER A 114 -15.88 -1.08 -37.22
N PRO A 115 -15.17 0.06 -37.36
CA PRO A 115 -15.39 1.33 -36.65
C PRO A 115 -16.58 2.10 -37.24
N LEU A 116 -17.32 2.81 -36.39
CA LEU A 116 -18.45 3.64 -36.80
C LEU A 116 -17.95 4.99 -37.34
N PRO A 117 -18.34 5.40 -38.56
CA PRO A 117 -17.97 6.70 -39.11
C PRO A 117 -18.61 7.85 -38.33
N ASN A 118 -17.96 9.01 -38.27
CA ASN A 118 -18.54 10.19 -37.62
C ASN A 118 -19.68 10.77 -38.48
N PRO A 119 -20.85 11.13 -37.90
CA PRO A 119 -21.98 11.67 -38.64
C PRO A 119 -21.76 13.11 -39.13
N GLY A 120 -20.70 13.80 -38.73
CA GLY A 120 -20.33 15.11 -39.26
C GLY A 120 -20.99 16.30 -38.56
N LEU A 121 -21.61 16.08 -37.39
CA LEU A 121 -22.27 17.13 -36.58
C LEU A 121 -21.39 17.66 -35.43
N GLY A 122 -20.06 17.58 -35.58
CA GLY A 122 -19.10 18.00 -34.56
C GLY A 122 -18.94 16.99 -33.43
N GLU A 123 -18.62 17.48 -32.24
CA GLU A 123 -18.44 16.67 -31.03
C GLU A 123 -19.79 16.23 -30.45
N CYS A 124 -19.85 14.99 -29.98
CA CYS A 124 -20.92 14.50 -29.12
C CYS A 124 -20.52 14.75 -27.66
N VAL A 125 -21.30 15.57 -26.96
CA VAL A 125 -21.00 16.03 -25.60
C VAL A 125 -22.06 15.56 -24.62
N VAL A 126 -21.63 15.37 -23.37
CA VAL A 126 -22.49 15.07 -22.23
C VAL A 126 -22.50 16.29 -21.32
N ILE A 127 -23.70 16.74 -20.98
CA ILE A 127 -23.97 17.94 -20.17
C ILE A 127 -24.68 17.49 -18.90
N HIS A 128 -24.24 18.02 -17.76
CA HIS A 128 -24.84 17.75 -16.47
C HIS A 128 -26.04 18.67 -16.27
N ILE A 129 -27.23 18.10 -16.08
CA ILE A 129 -28.49 18.82 -15.99
C ILE A 129 -29.23 18.48 -14.69
N ASN A 130 -30.22 19.30 -14.31
CA ASN A 130 -31.09 18.93 -13.20
C ASN A 130 -31.99 17.73 -13.58
N ASP A 131 -32.46 16.99 -12.58
CA ASP A 131 -33.47 15.95 -12.78
C ASP A 131 -34.70 16.53 -13.53
N TYR A 132 -35.05 15.86 -14.63
CA TYR A 132 -36.18 16.18 -15.49
C TYR A 132 -37.50 15.55 -14.99
N GLY A 133 -37.45 14.70 -13.97
CA GLY A 133 -38.64 13.99 -13.48
C GLY A 133 -39.18 13.05 -14.57
N SER A 134 -40.32 13.39 -15.17
CA SER A 134 -40.85 12.67 -16.34
C SER A 134 -40.42 13.41 -17.61
N LEU A 135 -39.62 12.77 -18.45
CA LEU A 135 -39.08 13.39 -19.66
C LEU A 135 -40.19 13.99 -20.53
N ASP A 136 -40.09 15.27 -20.85
CA ASP A 136 -41.04 16.01 -21.67
C ASP A 136 -40.35 16.97 -22.66
N ALA A 137 -41.16 17.71 -23.43
CA ALA A 137 -40.65 18.61 -24.48
C ALA A 137 -39.87 19.82 -23.94
N GLY A 138 -40.13 20.23 -22.69
CA GLY A 138 -39.46 21.33 -21.99
C GLY A 138 -38.01 21.03 -21.63
N ASP A 139 -37.67 19.74 -21.43
CA ASP A 139 -36.31 19.30 -21.10
C ASP A 139 -35.31 19.49 -22.23
N PHE A 140 -35.80 19.71 -23.46
CA PHE A 140 -34.96 19.83 -24.65
C PHE A 140 -33.82 20.83 -24.48
N ASN A 141 -34.06 21.95 -23.76
CA ASN A 141 -33.06 22.98 -23.47
C ASN A 141 -32.73 23.08 -21.97
N ALA A 142 -32.79 21.96 -21.24
CA ALA A 142 -32.34 21.90 -19.85
C ALA A 142 -30.94 22.54 -19.73
N PRO A 143 -30.77 23.54 -18.85
CA PRO A 143 -29.50 24.23 -18.70
C PRO A 143 -28.48 23.32 -18.01
N SER A 144 -27.20 23.53 -18.31
CA SER A 144 -26.14 22.95 -17.49
C SER A 144 -26.27 23.47 -16.05
N ILE A 145 -26.10 22.57 -15.08
CA ILE A 145 -26.00 22.92 -13.66
C ILE A 145 -24.55 22.95 -13.16
N GLY A 146 -23.57 22.87 -14.07
CA GLY A 146 -22.14 22.87 -13.77
C GLY A 146 -21.53 21.48 -13.75
N ASN A 147 -20.20 21.39 -13.75
CA ASN A 147 -19.43 20.14 -13.80
C ASN A 147 -19.76 19.26 -15.03
N ASP A 148 -19.99 19.88 -16.19
CA ASP A 148 -20.27 19.16 -17.44
C ASP A 148 -19.14 18.16 -17.77
N PRO A 149 -19.45 16.88 -17.96
CA PRO A 149 -18.47 15.84 -18.31
C PRO A 149 -17.66 16.14 -19.58
N GLY A 150 -18.26 16.83 -20.55
CA GLY A 150 -17.57 17.28 -21.76
C GLY A 150 -17.74 16.32 -22.94
N VAL A 151 -16.66 16.06 -23.68
CA VAL A 151 -16.69 15.38 -24.98
C VAL A 151 -16.65 13.85 -24.82
N LEU A 152 -17.71 13.16 -25.24
CA LEU A 152 -17.79 11.70 -25.30
C LEU A 152 -17.23 11.15 -26.61
N ILE A 153 -17.56 11.79 -27.73
CA ILE A 153 -17.07 11.43 -29.07
C ILE A 153 -16.53 12.69 -29.73
N GLY A 154 -15.23 12.70 -30.01
CA GLY A 154 -14.58 13.81 -30.70
C GLY A 154 -15.09 13.99 -32.13
N SER A 155 -14.96 15.21 -32.66
CA SER A 155 -15.50 15.62 -33.98
C SER A 155 -14.95 14.84 -35.20
N ILE A 156 -13.82 14.14 -35.02
CA ILE A 156 -13.19 13.29 -36.05
C ILE A 156 -13.07 11.82 -35.61
N GLN A 157 -13.61 11.47 -34.44
CA GLN A 157 -13.43 10.15 -33.86
C GLN A 157 -14.37 9.13 -34.53
N THR A 158 -13.84 7.93 -34.76
CA THR A 158 -14.56 6.77 -35.31
C THR A 158 -14.59 5.64 -34.28
N PRO A 159 -15.50 5.70 -33.28
CA PRO A 159 -15.56 4.71 -32.21
C PRO A 159 -15.95 3.32 -32.72
N ASN A 160 -15.58 2.28 -31.96
CA ASN A 160 -16.11 0.93 -32.20
C ASN A 160 -17.53 0.80 -31.63
N VAL A 161 -18.30 -0.12 -32.18
CA VAL A 161 -19.53 -0.61 -31.54
C VAL A 161 -19.17 -1.16 -30.16
N GLY A 162 -19.89 -0.73 -29.13
CA GLY A 162 -19.66 -1.09 -27.74
C GLY A 162 -19.77 0.11 -26.79
N TYR A 163 -19.27 -0.09 -25.57
CA TYR A 163 -19.27 0.98 -24.57
C TYR A 163 -18.22 2.04 -24.89
N LEU A 164 -18.70 3.28 -24.90
CA LEU A 164 -17.88 4.48 -24.73
C LEU A 164 -18.05 4.98 -23.32
N SER A 165 -17.03 5.62 -22.79
CA SER A 165 -17.05 6.08 -21.42
C SER A 165 -16.53 7.50 -21.24
N ILE A 166 -17.08 8.19 -20.24
CA ILE A 166 -16.71 9.55 -19.87
C ILE A 166 -16.73 9.70 -18.36
N ASP A 167 -15.83 10.53 -17.84
CA ASP A 167 -15.74 10.84 -16.42
C ASP A 167 -16.91 11.75 -16.01
N VAL A 168 -17.72 11.29 -15.05
CA VAL A 168 -18.85 12.03 -14.50
C VAL A 168 -18.69 12.28 -12.99
N THR A 169 -17.48 12.05 -12.45
CA THR A 169 -17.17 12.14 -11.01
C THR A 169 -17.64 13.44 -10.40
N SER A 170 -17.27 14.59 -11.00
CA SER A 170 -17.63 15.90 -10.45
C SER A 170 -19.11 16.24 -10.57
N ALA A 171 -19.78 15.75 -11.62
CA ALA A 171 -21.23 15.93 -11.79
C ALA A 171 -22.01 15.14 -10.73
N MET A 172 -21.73 13.83 -10.65
CA MET A 172 -22.36 12.94 -9.69
C MET A 172 -22.05 13.35 -8.23
N GLN A 173 -20.83 13.83 -7.96
CA GLN A 173 -20.48 14.40 -6.65
C GLN A 173 -21.27 15.66 -6.33
N ASP A 174 -21.50 16.55 -7.31
CA ASP A 174 -22.30 17.75 -7.10
C ASP A 174 -23.75 17.40 -6.75
N ASP A 175 -24.33 16.40 -7.41
CA ASP A 175 -25.68 15.93 -7.09
C ASP A 175 -25.80 15.36 -5.68
N VAL A 176 -24.84 14.53 -5.29
CA VAL A 176 -24.75 14.02 -3.91
C VAL A 176 -24.59 15.17 -2.92
N ASN A 177 -23.72 16.15 -3.21
CA ASN A 177 -23.49 17.31 -2.33
C ASN A 177 -24.73 18.19 -2.17
N ASN A 178 -25.54 18.31 -3.22
CA ASN A 178 -26.77 19.10 -3.21
C ASN A 178 -28.00 18.26 -2.78
N GLY A 179 -27.80 17.01 -2.37
CA GLY A 179 -28.87 16.12 -1.92
C GLY A 179 -29.91 15.80 -3.00
N ARG A 180 -29.51 15.80 -4.27
CA ARG A 180 -30.39 15.44 -5.38
C ARG A 180 -30.64 13.93 -5.39
N ALA A 181 -31.85 13.53 -5.78
CA ALA A 181 -32.22 12.12 -5.84
C ALA A 181 -31.66 11.39 -7.07
N TRP A 182 -31.26 12.15 -8.10
CA TRP A 182 -30.84 11.63 -9.39
C TRP A 182 -29.65 12.44 -9.92
N SER A 183 -28.73 11.74 -10.59
CA SER A 183 -27.77 12.37 -11.50
C SER A 183 -28.30 12.29 -12.91
N ALA A 184 -28.52 13.44 -13.55
CA ALA A 184 -29.13 13.52 -14.87
C ALA A 184 -28.19 14.14 -15.91
N PHE A 185 -28.19 13.56 -17.10
CA PHE A 185 -27.29 13.94 -18.18
C PHE A 185 -28.05 14.10 -19.50
N MET A 186 -27.70 15.15 -20.23
CA MET A 186 -28.12 15.36 -21.60
C MET A 186 -26.95 15.08 -22.54
N VAL A 187 -27.16 14.19 -23.51
CA VAL A 187 -26.21 13.91 -24.60
C VAL A 187 -26.66 14.64 -25.85
N LYS A 188 -25.79 15.46 -26.44
CA LYS A 188 -26.12 16.24 -27.64
C LYS A 188 -24.92 16.39 -28.57
N MET A 189 -25.20 16.71 -29.83
CA MET A 189 -24.18 17.23 -30.74
C MET A 189 -23.90 18.71 -30.47
N THR A 190 -22.65 19.13 -30.70
CA THR A 190 -22.24 20.54 -30.68
C THR A 190 -22.80 21.32 -31.87
N VAL A 191 -22.96 20.66 -33.03
CA VAL A 191 -23.71 21.18 -34.18
C VAL A 191 -25.07 20.48 -34.22
N ASN A 192 -26.15 21.24 -34.04
CA ASN A 192 -27.50 20.65 -33.98
C ASN A 192 -27.91 19.98 -35.30
N THR A 193 -27.60 20.60 -36.43
CA THR A 193 -27.90 20.11 -37.78
C THR A 193 -26.94 20.78 -38.77
N ASN A 194 -26.60 20.07 -39.85
CA ASN A 194 -25.87 20.64 -40.99
C ASN A 194 -26.82 21.13 -42.11
N SER A 195 -28.13 20.98 -41.93
CA SER A 195 -29.20 21.38 -42.86
C SER A 195 -29.12 20.75 -44.25
N ASP A 196 -28.55 19.56 -44.37
CA ASP A 196 -28.42 18.84 -45.65
C ASP A 196 -29.67 17.99 -46.00
N GLY A 197 -30.65 17.90 -45.09
CA GLY A 197 -31.85 17.08 -45.28
C GLY A 197 -31.56 15.57 -45.22
N MET A 198 -30.44 15.20 -44.60
CA MET A 198 -30.01 13.82 -44.37
C MET A 198 -30.06 13.49 -42.88
N LYS A 199 -30.00 12.19 -42.55
CA LYS A 199 -29.90 11.74 -41.15
C LYS A 199 -28.44 11.74 -40.75
N ASN A 200 -28.09 12.37 -39.64
CA ASN A 200 -26.74 12.31 -39.07
C ASN A 200 -26.89 11.96 -37.59
N LEU A 201 -27.09 10.67 -37.29
CA LEU A 201 -27.52 10.19 -35.96
C LEU A 201 -26.52 9.22 -35.35
N TRP A 202 -26.12 9.46 -34.11
CA TRP A 202 -25.58 8.41 -33.25
C TRP A 202 -26.72 7.57 -32.66
N HIS A 203 -26.53 6.25 -32.62
CA HIS A 203 -27.49 5.32 -32.05
C HIS A 203 -26.94 4.73 -30.74
N LEU A 204 -27.66 4.97 -29.65
CA LEU A 204 -27.30 4.52 -28.30
C LEU A 204 -28.38 3.60 -27.73
N HIS A 205 -28.02 2.68 -26.84
CA HIS A 205 -29.02 1.92 -26.07
C HIS A 205 -29.62 2.75 -24.93
N ALA A 206 -30.86 2.45 -24.55
CA ALA A 206 -31.57 2.95 -23.36
C ALA A 206 -32.00 1.80 -22.42
N SER A 207 -32.42 2.15 -21.20
CA SER A 207 -32.48 1.31 -19.99
C SER A 207 -33.55 0.20 -19.91
N GLU A 208 -33.92 -0.45 -21.02
CA GLU A 208 -34.98 -1.47 -20.99
C GLU A 208 -34.59 -2.79 -21.67
N GLN A 209 -33.38 -3.28 -21.41
CA GLN A 209 -33.03 -4.65 -21.75
C GLN A 209 -32.53 -5.42 -20.53
N ALA A 210 -33.39 -5.50 -19.51
CA ALA A 210 -33.15 -6.22 -18.25
C ALA A 210 -32.45 -7.58 -18.48
N GLY A 211 -31.18 -7.66 -18.08
CA GLY A 211 -30.36 -8.87 -18.19
C GLY A 211 -29.50 -8.97 -19.46
N THR A 212 -29.20 -7.87 -20.16
CA THR A 212 -28.26 -7.88 -21.30
C THR A 212 -27.09 -6.91 -21.11
N ASP A 213 -25.95 -7.24 -21.71
CA ASP A 213 -24.66 -6.56 -21.54
C ASP A 213 -24.58 -5.11 -22.10
N LYS A 214 -25.70 -4.38 -22.28
CA LYS A 214 -25.76 -3.15 -23.12
C LYS A 214 -26.47 -1.94 -22.50
N ASP A 215 -27.01 -2.05 -21.29
CA ASP A 215 -27.68 -0.93 -20.63
C ASP A 215 -26.68 0.19 -20.28
N PRO A 216 -27.03 1.48 -20.44
CA PRO A 216 -26.23 2.56 -19.87
C PRO A 216 -26.04 2.39 -18.36
N TYR A 217 -24.81 2.57 -17.89
CA TYR A 217 -24.50 2.46 -16.47
C TYR A 217 -23.41 3.43 -16.06
N VAL A 218 -23.41 3.81 -14.79
CA VAL A 218 -22.29 4.49 -14.16
C VAL A 218 -21.59 3.50 -13.25
N GLU A 219 -20.33 3.24 -13.54
CA GLU A 219 -19.42 2.57 -12.62
C GLU A 219 -18.84 3.63 -11.69
N TYR A 220 -19.00 3.45 -10.38
CA TYR A 220 -18.52 4.41 -9.41
C TYR A 220 -17.84 3.74 -8.23
N VAL A 221 -16.90 4.48 -7.66
CA VAL A 221 -16.25 4.17 -6.40
C VAL A 221 -16.58 5.33 -5.50
N SER A 222 -17.55 5.15 -4.61
CA SER A 222 -17.77 6.07 -3.51
C SER A 222 -16.92 5.64 -2.31
N GLN A 223 -16.14 6.58 -1.79
CA GLN A 223 -15.74 6.57 -0.39
C GLN A 223 -17.01 6.86 0.42
N LEU A 224 -17.60 5.79 0.95
CA LEU A 224 -18.84 5.83 1.72
C LEU A 224 -18.72 6.81 2.89
N GLY A 225 -19.28 8.00 2.68
CA GLY A 225 -19.86 8.83 3.71
C GLY A 225 -21.21 8.20 4.04
N LEU A 226 -21.14 7.06 4.74
CA LEU A 226 -22.23 6.30 5.36
C LEU A 226 -23.64 6.75 4.99
N THR A 227 -24.31 5.92 4.21
CA THR A 227 -25.76 5.81 4.34
C THR A 227 -26.16 4.39 4.01
N ASP A 228 -26.79 3.77 5.02
CA ASP A 228 -27.70 2.63 4.96
C ASP A 228 -27.35 1.45 4.03
N GLN A 229 -26.71 0.43 4.63
CA GLN A 229 -26.99 -0.95 4.27
C GLN A 229 -27.51 -1.61 5.55
N ASN A 230 -28.83 -1.62 5.77
CA ASN A 230 -29.59 -2.82 6.12
C ASN A 230 -31.06 -2.51 6.44
N ASN A 231 -31.89 -2.43 5.39
CA ASN A 231 -33.29 -2.86 5.48
C ASN A 231 -33.33 -4.40 5.32
N ASP A 232 -34.09 -5.07 6.20
CA ASP A 232 -34.55 -6.48 6.15
C ASP A 232 -33.68 -7.65 6.68
N VAL A 233 -32.94 -7.50 7.79
CA VAL A 233 -32.38 -8.66 8.56
C VAL A 233 -33.07 -8.80 9.93
N PRO A 234 -33.37 -10.04 10.43
CA PRO A 234 -33.94 -10.25 11.76
C PRO A 234 -33.06 -9.64 12.86
N ARG A 235 -33.63 -8.71 13.63
CA ARG A 235 -32.93 -7.94 14.68
C ARG A 235 -33.14 -8.59 16.05
N SER A 236 -32.12 -8.64 16.90
CA SER A 236 -32.22 -9.09 18.29
C SER A 236 -31.47 -8.13 19.21
N ALA A 237 -32.12 -7.68 20.29
CA ALA A 237 -31.46 -6.90 21.32
C ALA A 237 -30.57 -7.82 22.18
N VAL A 238 -29.31 -7.43 22.37
CA VAL A 238 -28.38 -8.20 23.22
C VAL A 238 -28.14 -7.45 24.53
N ALA A 239 -28.63 -8.00 25.63
CA ALA A 239 -28.50 -7.45 27.00
C ALA A 239 -27.12 -7.76 27.61
N ASN A 240 -26.26 -6.77 27.94
CA ASN A 240 -24.94 -7.04 28.54
C ASN A 240 -24.31 -5.91 29.37
N ILE A 241 -23.39 -6.29 30.28
CA ILE A 241 -22.76 -5.43 31.32
C ILE A 241 -21.21 -5.48 31.24
N GLY A 242 -20.59 -5.19 30.09
CA GLY A 242 -19.12 -5.25 29.93
C GLY A 242 -18.56 -4.23 28.92
N ASP A 243 -17.23 -4.20 28.73
CA ASP A 243 -16.60 -3.40 27.67
C ASP A 243 -16.78 -4.08 26.29
N TRP A 244 -17.25 -3.30 25.31
CA TRP A 244 -17.53 -3.76 23.95
C TRP A 244 -16.86 -2.87 22.92
N GLY A 245 -16.76 -3.39 21.70
CA GLY A 245 -16.46 -2.54 20.57
C GLY A 245 -16.53 -3.25 19.23
N GLN A 246 -16.24 -2.49 18.19
CA GLN A 246 -16.21 -3.00 16.82
C GLN A 246 -15.06 -2.37 16.07
N SER A 247 -14.35 -3.20 15.30
CA SER A 247 -13.36 -2.68 14.36
C SER A 247 -14.01 -2.17 13.09
N PHE A 248 -13.43 -1.13 12.50
CA PHE A 248 -13.87 -0.53 11.25
C PHE A 248 -12.68 0.04 10.48
N THR A 249 -12.86 0.24 9.18
CA THR A 249 -11.81 0.78 8.30
C THR A 249 -12.35 2.05 7.64
N PRO A 250 -11.99 3.26 8.12
CA PRO A 250 -12.48 4.51 7.57
C PRO A 250 -11.93 4.73 6.17
N MET A 251 -12.74 5.38 5.32
CA MET A 251 -12.29 5.94 4.04
C MET A 251 -12.02 7.45 4.15
N MET A 252 -12.38 8.05 5.29
CA MET A 252 -12.22 9.45 5.64
C MET A 252 -10.93 9.70 6.44
N ASN A 253 -10.38 10.92 6.35
CA ASN A 253 -9.21 11.32 7.12
C ASN A 253 -9.53 12.22 8.33
N ARG A 254 -10.79 12.64 8.51
CA ARG A 254 -11.25 13.38 9.69
C ARG A 254 -12.60 12.90 10.21
N LEU A 255 -12.60 12.36 11.42
CA LEU A 255 -13.79 11.94 12.17
C LEU A 255 -14.23 13.02 13.15
N THR A 256 -15.50 13.41 13.10
CA THR A 256 -16.06 14.44 13.98
C THR A 256 -17.13 13.88 14.92
N ARG A 257 -17.82 12.81 14.53
CA ARG A 257 -18.91 12.23 15.32
C ARG A 257 -19.06 10.74 15.04
N ILE A 258 -19.50 9.97 16.03
CA ILE A 258 -19.99 8.60 15.86
C ILE A 258 -21.45 8.56 16.33
N ASP A 259 -22.33 7.94 15.56
CA ASP A 259 -23.71 7.68 15.96
C ASP A 259 -23.89 6.18 16.22
N LEU A 260 -24.49 5.79 17.35
CA LEU A 260 -24.69 4.39 17.78
C LEU A 260 -26.17 4.07 18.00
N ALA A 261 -26.60 2.86 17.61
CA ALA A 261 -27.92 2.34 17.96
C ALA A 261 -27.89 1.73 19.37
N LEU A 262 -28.19 2.55 20.38
CA LEU A 262 -28.24 2.15 21.79
C LEU A 262 -29.69 2.07 22.26
N ASP A 263 -30.00 1.07 23.07
CA ASP A 263 -31.29 0.87 23.71
C ASP A 263 -31.09 0.91 25.24
N SER A 264 -31.95 1.62 25.96
CA SER A 264 -31.98 1.64 27.42
C SER A 264 -33.28 1.03 27.92
N VAL A 265 -33.19 -0.18 28.46
CA VAL A 265 -34.32 -0.96 28.96
C VAL A 265 -34.33 -0.92 30.48
N GLY A 266 -35.52 -0.63 31.06
CA GLY A 266 -35.68 -0.48 32.52
C GLY A 266 -35.36 0.94 32.99
N ASN A 267 -36.26 1.56 33.78
CA ASN A 267 -36.17 2.99 34.11
C ASN A 267 -35.84 3.26 35.58
N ILE A 268 -34.83 4.11 35.77
CA ILE A 268 -34.92 5.48 36.35
C ILE A 268 -33.68 6.34 36.05
N ASN A 269 -32.56 5.74 35.60
CA ASN A 269 -31.26 6.42 35.52
C ASN A 269 -30.87 6.82 34.10
N THR A 270 -30.23 7.97 33.96
CA THR A 270 -29.49 8.36 32.75
C THR A 270 -28.12 7.70 32.79
N TYR A 271 -27.73 7.07 31.69
CA TYR A 271 -26.43 6.41 31.58
C TYR A 271 -25.41 7.33 30.91
N HIS A 272 -24.23 7.45 31.53
CA HIS A 272 -23.09 8.12 30.93
C HIS A 272 -22.31 7.11 30.08
N VAL A 273 -22.41 7.23 28.76
CA VAL A 273 -21.72 6.35 27.82
C VAL A 273 -20.54 7.09 27.21
N THR A 274 -19.39 6.43 27.15
CA THR A 274 -18.20 6.95 26.50
C THR A 274 -17.84 6.05 25.31
N VAL A 275 -17.55 6.68 24.18
CA VAL A 275 -16.95 6.04 23.01
C VAL A 275 -15.49 6.44 22.94
N ASN A 276 -14.61 5.45 22.97
CA ASN A 276 -13.19 5.61 22.76
C ASN A 276 -12.80 5.07 21.39
N LEU A 277 -12.01 5.84 20.66
CA LEU A 277 -11.41 5.41 19.42
C LEU A 277 -9.99 4.93 19.69
N ARG A 278 -9.62 3.78 19.12
CA ARG A 278 -8.29 3.16 19.27
C ARG A 278 -7.82 2.60 17.93
N SER A 279 -6.51 2.39 17.77
CA SER A 279 -5.95 1.66 16.61
C SER A 279 -6.00 0.14 16.78
N THR A 280 -5.99 -0.36 18.02
CA THR A 280 -6.10 -1.78 18.37
C THR A 280 -6.85 -1.96 19.69
N TRP A 281 -7.37 -3.16 19.95
CA TRP A 281 -8.15 -3.42 21.16
C TRP A 281 -7.24 -3.32 22.38
N GLY A 282 -7.65 -2.55 23.39
CA GLY A 282 -6.81 -2.23 24.55
C GLY A 282 -5.58 -1.34 24.25
N GLY A 283 -5.41 -0.86 23.01
CA GLY A 283 -4.35 0.07 22.62
C GLY A 283 -4.59 1.49 23.13
N THR A 284 -3.74 2.47 22.81
CA THR A 284 -3.93 3.86 23.28
C THR A 284 -5.20 4.49 22.71
N ILE A 285 -5.91 5.29 23.53
CA ILE A 285 -7.06 6.10 23.09
C ILE A 285 -6.55 7.22 22.20
N ILE A 286 -7.02 7.28 20.95
CA ILE A 286 -6.69 8.32 19.98
C ILE A 286 -7.78 9.39 19.87
N GLY A 287 -8.98 9.12 20.38
CA GLY A 287 -10.08 10.06 20.47
C GLY A 287 -11.12 9.55 21.47
N SER A 288 -11.82 10.45 22.15
CA SER A 288 -12.90 10.08 23.06
C SER A 288 -14.04 11.08 22.96
N ALA A 289 -15.27 10.56 23.03
CA ALA A 289 -16.49 11.33 23.07
C ALA A 289 -17.44 10.66 24.07
N ALA A 290 -18.19 11.46 24.83
CA ALA A 290 -19.14 10.94 25.79
C ALA A 290 -20.49 11.65 25.63
N THR A 291 -21.56 10.93 25.92
CA THR A 291 -22.91 11.46 25.91
C THR A 291 -23.76 10.76 26.95
N ASN A 292 -24.92 11.35 27.22
CA ASN A 292 -25.90 10.81 28.15
C ASN A 292 -26.97 10.07 27.35
N VAL A 293 -27.27 8.84 27.73
CA VAL A 293 -28.39 8.06 27.19
C VAL A 293 -29.53 8.10 28.21
N PRO A 294 -30.62 8.82 27.92
CA PRO A 294 -31.79 8.88 28.80
C PRO A 294 -32.43 7.50 29.03
N PRO A 295 -33.20 7.34 30.12
CA PRO A 295 -33.96 6.12 30.39
C PRO A 295 -35.13 5.96 29.40
N GLY A 296 -35.34 4.73 28.90
CA GLY A 296 -36.46 4.38 28.01
C GLY A 296 -36.25 4.77 26.55
N VAL A 297 -34.99 4.97 26.14
CA VAL A 297 -34.63 5.26 24.75
C VAL A 297 -34.57 3.95 23.99
N ARG A 298 -35.43 3.80 22.99
CA ARG A 298 -35.51 2.63 22.11
C ARG A 298 -35.19 3.03 20.68
N ASN A 299 -33.94 2.83 20.29
CA ASN A 299 -33.48 3.11 18.94
C ASN A 299 -33.79 1.92 18.02
N ASP A 300 -35.09 1.63 17.84
CA ASP A 300 -35.59 0.43 17.16
C ASP A 300 -35.41 0.50 15.62
N ASP A 301 -35.10 1.69 15.09
CA ASP A 301 -34.85 2.00 13.67
C ASP A 301 -33.55 2.77 13.44
N VAL A 302 -32.95 2.64 12.24
CA VAL A 302 -31.69 3.31 11.84
C VAL A 302 -31.80 4.86 11.79
N GLY A 303 -32.99 5.42 12.07
CA GLY A 303 -33.27 6.86 12.10
C GLY A 303 -33.01 7.54 13.44
N GLU A 304 -33.06 6.82 14.56
CA GLU A 304 -32.81 7.36 15.90
C GLU A 304 -31.50 6.76 16.43
N LEU A 305 -30.40 7.51 16.31
CA LEU A 305 -29.08 7.09 16.78
C LEU A 305 -28.58 8.05 17.86
N THR A 306 -27.87 7.50 18.84
CA THR A 306 -27.21 8.30 19.88
C THR A 306 -25.90 8.86 19.33
N SER A 307 -25.77 10.19 19.29
CA SER A 307 -24.58 10.86 18.78
C SER A 307 -23.49 11.10 19.84
N PHE A 308 -22.26 10.77 19.46
CA PHE A 308 -21.02 10.98 20.19
C PHE A 308 -20.14 11.95 19.41
N ILE A 309 -20.14 13.22 19.80
CA ILE A 309 -19.39 14.28 19.11
C ILE A 309 -18.00 14.39 19.73
N PHE A 310 -16.96 14.30 18.90
CA PHE A 310 -15.59 14.49 19.35
C PHE A 310 -15.30 15.99 19.55
N PRO A 311 -14.72 16.41 20.68
CA PRO A 311 -14.40 17.81 20.94
C PRO A 311 -13.45 18.43 19.89
N THR A 312 -12.59 17.59 19.30
CA THR A 312 -11.71 17.93 18.19
C THR A 312 -11.80 16.86 17.11
N PRO A 313 -11.85 17.22 15.81
CA PRO A 313 -11.83 16.24 14.74
C PRO A 313 -10.62 15.30 14.85
N ILE A 314 -10.87 14.00 14.90
CA ILE A 314 -9.86 12.97 15.00
C ILE A 314 -9.30 12.68 13.61
N ARG A 315 -7.97 12.72 13.48
CA ARG A 315 -7.30 12.36 12.23
C ARG A 315 -7.24 10.85 12.08
N LEU A 316 -7.69 10.37 10.93
CA LEU A 316 -7.65 8.95 10.57
C LEU A 316 -6.82 8.76 9.31
N ILE A 317 -6.27 7.57 9.16
CA ILE A 317 -5.60 7.13 7.94
C ILE A 317 -6.62 6.28 7.18
N PRO A 318 -7.08 6.72 6.00
CA PRO A 318 -7.96 5.91 5.18
C PRO A 318 -7.37 4.53 4.92
N GLY A 319 -8.20 3.47 5.02
CA GLY A 319 -7.76 2.09 4.81
C GLY A 319 -7.11 1.40 6.03
N ASN A 320 -6.73 2.12 7.08
CA ASN A 320 -6.24 1.50 8.32
C ASN A 320 -7.40 1.04 9.21
N GLN A 321 -7.27 -0.11 9.86
CA GLN A 321 -8.29 -0.55 10.81
C GLN A 321 -8.21 0.25 12.13
N TYR A 322 -9.35 0.66 12.65
CA TYR A 322 -9.55 1.30 13.95
C TYR A 322 -10.62 0.55 14.74
N ILE A 323 -10.75 0.87 16.03
CA ILE A 323 -11.72 0.27 16.94
C ILE A 323 -12.52 1.36 17.63
N ILE A 324 -13.83 1.20 17.58
CA ILE A 324 -14.79 1.92 18.44
C ILE A 324 -14.98 1.05 19.68
N GLU A 325 -14.51 1.51 20.82
CA GLU A 325 -14.76 0.88 22.12
C GLU A 325 -15.86 1.68 22.84
N VAL A 326 -16.92 1.00 23.25
CA VAL A 326 -17.99 1.55 24.08
C VAL A 326 -17.70 1.18 25.52
N ASN A 327 -17.55 2.20 26.35
CA ASN A 327 -17.38 2.08 27.79
C ASN A 327 -18.61 2.66 28.50
N LEU A 328 -19.25 1.83 29.30
CA LEU A 328 -20.51 2.15 29.99
C LEU A 328 -20.32 2.75 31.38
N GLY A 329 -19.07 2.93 31.84
CA GLY A 329 -18.77 3.31 33.21
C GLY A 329 -19.23 2.25 34.24
N LEU A 330 -18.75 2.38 35.48
CA LEU A 330 -19.15 1.48 36.57
C LEU A 330 -20.55 1.83 37.09
N TYR A 331 -21.61 1.55 36.33
CA TYR A 331 -22.97 1.54 36.88
C TYR A 331 -23.27 0.16 37.46
N TYR A 332 -23.26 0.09 38.79
CA TYR A 332 -23.63 -1.08 39.58
C TYR A 332 -25.11 -1.43 39.32
N HIS A 333 -25.37 -2.65 38.85
CA HIS A 333 -26.70 -3.25 38.91
C HIS A 333 -27.18 -3.23 40.37
N GLN A 334 -28.29 -2.55 40.66
CA GLN A 334 -29.07 -2.92 41.84
C GLN A 334 -29.76 -4.25 41.52
N SER A 335 -29.41 -5.29 42.29
CA SER A 335 -29.99 -6.62 42.14
C SER A 335 -31.52 -6.55 42.19
N GLY A 336 -32.19 -6.88 41.08
CA GLY A 336 -33.66 -7.01 41.01
C GLY A 336 -34.37 -6.08 40.03
N THR A 337 -33.68 -5.14 39.37
CA THR A 337 -34.24 -4.34 38.26
C THR A 337 -33.62 -4.76 36.92
N ASN A 338 -34.43 -4.82 35.86
CA ASN A 338 -34.00 -5.12 34.48
C ASN A 338 -33.33 -3.89 33.80
N ASP A 339 -32.57 -3.10 34.57
CA ASP A 339 -31.99 -1.84 34.10
C ASP A 339 -30.68 -2.10 33.33
N MET A 340 -30.68 -1.96 32.02
CA MET A 340 -29.54 -2.28 31.15
C MET A 340 -29.45 -1.34 29.94
N ILE A 341 -28.22 -1.06 29.50
CA ILE A 341 -27.97 -0.59 28.13
C ILE A 341 -27.73 -1.82 27.24
N SER A 342 -28.45 -1.87 26.14
CA SER A 342 -28.25 -2.77 25.01
C SER A 342 -27.86 -1.98 23.75
N TRP A 343 -27.40 -2.69 22.72
CA TRP A 343 -27.32 -2.17 21.36
C TRP A 343 -27.99 -3.17 20.42
N TYR A 344 -28.39 -2.68 19.26
CA TYR A 344 -28.88 -3.54 18.19
C TYR A 344 -27.72 -4.14 17.42
N CYS A 345 -27.80 -5.45 17.18
CA CYS A 345 -26.88 -6.15 16.30
C CYS A 345 -27.57 -6.67 15.04
N ALA A 346 -26.84 -6.65 13.93
CA ALA A 346 -27.18 -7.40 12.73
C ALA A 346 -26.48 -8.76 12.78
N SER A 347 -27.19 -9.84 12.43
CA SER A 347 -26.56 -11.16 12.32
C SER A 347 -25.85 -11.29 10.98
N GLY A 348 -24.52 -11.34 10.99
CA GLY A 348 -23.74 -11.74 9.82
C GLY A 348 -23.24 -10.63 8.89
N ASP A 349 -23.53 -9.36 9.19
CA ASP A 349 -23.07 -8.21 8.40
C ASP A 349 -22.09 -7.36 9.19
N THR A 350 -20.80 -7.69 9.07
CA THR A 350 -19.74 -6.81 9.54
C THR A 350 -19.71 -5.56 8.67
N TYR A 351 -19.40 -4.40 9.26
CA TYR A 351 -18.75 -3.31 8.52
C TYR A 351 -17.67 -3.93 7.61
N PRO A 352 -17.47 -3.53 6.33
CA PRO A 352 -16.49 -4.18 5.48
C PRO A 352 -15.13 -4.31 6.18
N ASN A 353 -14.71 -5.56 6.47
CA ASN A 353 -13.48 -5.92 7.21
C ASN A 353 -13.46 -5.57 8.72
N GLY A 354 -14.61 -5.31 9.34
CA GLY A 354 -14.80 -5.10 10.77
C GLY A 354 -15.11 -6.39 11.54
N ARG A 355 -14.90 -6.40 12.87
CA ARG A 355 -15.32 -7.49 13.76
C ARG A 355 -15.78 -6.92 15.11
N ALA A 356 -16.92 -7.40 15.60
CA ALA A 356 -17.38 -7.12 16.96
C ALA A 356 -16.51 -7.80 18.02
N ILE A 357 -16.36 -7.13 19.16
CA ILE A 357 -15.52 -7.54 20.29
C ILE A 357 -16.32 -7.36 21.60
N GLN A 358 -16.41 -8.43 22.38
CA GLN A 358 -16.99 -8.44 23.73
C GLN A 358 -15.94 -8.92 24.72
N GLY A 359 -15.58 -8.11 25.72
CA GLY A 359 -14.61 -8.51 26.74
C GLY A 359 -13.28 -9.02 26.15
N GLY A 360 -12.87 -8.47 24.99
CA GLY A 360 -11.69 -8.87 24.23
C GLY A 360 -11.85 -10.12 23.34
N SER A 361 -13.03 -10.74 23.29
CA SER A 361 -13.32 -11.89 22.41
C SER A 361 -14.16 -11.49 21.20
N LEU A 362 -13.88 -12.10 20.05
CA LEU A 362 -14.57 -11.79 18.79
C LEU A 362 -15.98 -12.38 18.77
N ARG A 363 -16.95 -11.61 18.26
CA ARG A 363 -18.36 -12.01 18.13
C ARG A 363 -18.85 -11.83 16.68
N ASN A 364 -19.95 -12.50 16.36
CA ASN A 364 -20.66 -12.35 15.07
C ASN A 364 -21.83 -11.35 15.16
N ASP A 365 -22.02 -10.73 16.33
CA ASP A 365 -23.10 -9.79 16.63
C ASP A 365 -22.55 -8.36 16.43
N ASP A 366 -22.64 -7.86 15.20
CA ASP A 366 -22.06 -6.56 14.82
C ASP A 366 -22.86 -5.39 15.35
N MET A 367 -22.18 -4.35 15.87
CA MET A 367 -22.87 -3.16 16.33
C MET A 367 -23.37 -2.33 15.14
N ILE A 368 -24.54 -1.72 15.30
CA ILE A 368 -25.03 -0.75 14.33
C ILE A 368 -24.49 0.64 14.71
N PHE A 369 -23.61 1.18 13.85
CA PHE A 369 -23.01 2.50 14.05
C PHE A 369 -22.81 3.27 12.74
N ARG A 370 -22.61 4.58 12.87
CA ARG A 370 -22.18 5.49 11.81
C ARG A 370 -20.99 6.33 12.28
N THR A 371 -19.94 6.46 11.49
CA THR A 371 -18.83 7.42 11.63
C THR A 371 -19.00 8.65 10.73
N ILE A 372 -19.28 9.80 11.31
CA ILE A 372 -19.51 11.05 10.59
C ILE A 372 -18.24 11.88 10.59
N GLY A 373 -17.90 12.40 9.43
CA GLY A 373 -16.73 13.21 9.20
C GLY A 373 -16.57 13.50 7.71
N GLY A 374 -15.39 13.96 7.31
CA GLY A 374 -15.15 14.33 5.92
C GLY A 374 -13.69 14.16 5.53
N THR A 375 -13.43 14.39 4.25
CA THR A 375 -12.07 14.56 3.74
C THR A 375 -11.68 16.02 3.85
N ALA A 376 -10.61 16.30 4.58
CA ALA A 376 -9.93 17.58 4.50
C ALA A 376 -8.61 17.40 3.75
N SER A 377 -8.16 18.44 3.07
CA SER A 377 -6.80 18.47 2.52
C SER A 377 -5.80 18.20 3.65
N ASP A 378 -5.03 17.13 3.54
CA ASP A 378 -4.10 16.68 4.57
C ASP A 378 -2.88 15.97 3.96
N PHE A 379 -1.90 15.60 4.77
CA PHE A 379 -0.78 14.78 4.32
C PHE A 379 -0.40 13.75 5.38
N MET A 380 0.26 12.69 4.91
CA MET A 380 0.87 11.70 5.78
C MET A 380 2.34 11.49 5.45
N LEU A 381 3.08 11.04 6.46
CA LEU A 381 4.45 10.63 6.32
C LEU A 381 4.56 9.11 6.35
N SER A 382 5.51 8.56 5.61
CA SER A 382 6.01 7.19 5.76
C SER A 382 7.53 7.17 5.57
N ALA A 383 8.20 6.14 6.08
CA ALA A 383 9.64 5.95 5.89
C ALA A 383 9.94 4.53 5.41
N SER A 384 10.77 4.40 4.37
CA SER A 384 11.22 3.12 3.85
C SER A 384 12.74 3.11 3.59
N PRO A 385 13.51 2.26 4.30
CA PRO A 385 13.06 1.38 5.38
C PRO A 385 12.72 2.15 6.67
N ALA A 386 11.72 1.67 7.43
CA ALA A 386 11.33 2.23 8.73
C ALA A 386 12.30 1.88 9.88
N SER A 387 13.27 1.00 9.62
CA SER A 387 14.36 0.69 10.53
C SER A 387 15.71 0.71 9.81
N LEU A 388 16.71 1.32 10.44
CA LEU A 388 18.08 1.40 9.94
C LEU A 388 19.02 0.70 10.89
N THR A 389 19.70 -0.33 10.39
CA THR A 389 20.84 -0.92 11.08
C THR A 389 22.13 -0.27 10.59
N ILE A 390 22.78 0.51 11.46
CA ILE A 390 23.93 1.35 11.12
C ILE A 390 25.15 0.86 11.91
N PRO A 391 26.11 0.19 11.27
CA PRO A 391 27.43 -0.04 11.87
C PRO A 391 28.12 1.30 12.15
N ALA A 392 28.74 1.44 13.33
CA ALA A 392 29.53 2.62 13.65
C ALA A 392 30.58 2.93 12.56
N GLY A 393 30.72 4.19 12.19
CA GLY A 393 31.56 4.69 11.09
C GLY A 393 30.91 4.68 9.71
N THR A 394 29.60 4.39 9.58
CA THR A 394 28.92 4.31 8.28
C THR A 394 27.71 5.23 8.18
N LEU A 395 27.34 5.53 6.92
CA LEU A 395 26.12 6.24 6.54
C LEU A 395 25.07 5.23 6.08
N ARG A 396 23.82 5.43 6.51
CA ARG A 396 22.64 4.76 5.96
C ARG A 396 21.56 5.79 5.68
N THR A 397 20.66 5.46 4.75
CA THR A 397 19.59 6.34 4.32
C THR A 397 18.24 5.65 4.43
N SER A 398 17.20 6.43 4.68
CA SER A 398 15.80 6.05 4.59
C SER A 398 15.06 7.06 3.73
N THR A 399 14.09 6.61 2.95
CA THR A 399 13.28 7.51 2.13
C THR A 399 12.05 7.90 2.92
N VAL A 400 11.93 9.18 3.28
CA VAL A 400 10.72 9.75 3.88
C VAL A 400 9.79 10.17 2.76
N THR A 401 8.64 9.51 2.64
CA THR A 401 7.60 9.85 1.66
C THR A 401 6.54 10.72 2.32
N VAL A 402 6.25 11.86 1.70
CA VAL A 402 5.12 12.73 2.02
C VAL A 402 4.03 12.45 0.99
N SER A 403 2.93 11.86 1.43
CA SER A 403 1.78 11.58 0.57
C SER A 403 0.70 12.62 0.81
N SER A 404 0.22 13.21 -0.28
CA SER A 404 -0.97 14.05 -0.30
C SER A 404 -2.21 13.22 0.01
N ILE A 405 -3.15 13.81 0.75
CA ILE A 405 -4.46 13.23 1.01
C ILE A 405 -5.50 14.29 0.68
N SER A 406 -6.47 13.95 -0.17
CA SER A 406 -7.59 14.83 -0.54
C SER A 406 -7.12 16.14 -1.17
N GLY A 407 -6.27 16.05 -2.20
CA GLY A 407 -5.81 17.18 -3.02
C GLY A 407 -4.79 18.10 -2.34
N PHE A 408 -4.16 17.69 -1.23
CA PHE A 408 -3.15 18.51 -0.55
C PHE A 408 -1.92 18.77 -1.40
N SER A 409 -1.60 20.05 -1.60
CA SER A 409 -0.47 20.47 -2.43
C SER A 409 0.29 21.65 -1.83
N SER A 410 0.46 21.68 -0.51
CA SER A 410 1.20 22.75 0.18
C SER A 410 2.60 22.28 0.63
N PRO A 411 3.58 23.18 0.82
CA PRO A 411 4.89 22.83 1.34
C PRO A 411 4.83 22.21 2.74
N VAL A 412 5.41 21.04 2.91
CA VAL A 412 5.57 20.34 4.19
C VAL A 412 6.99 20.56 4.70
N ALA A 413 7.13 21.32 5.78
CA ALA A 413 8.38 21.49 6.49
C ALA A 413 8.71 20.21 7.26
N LEU A 414 9.86 19.60 6.97
CA LEU A 414 10.33 18.39 7.63
C LEU A 414 11.33 18.73 8.73
N SER A 415 11.16 18.09 9.88
CA SER A 415 12.03 18.21 11.05
C SER A 415 12.19 16.86 11.72
N TYR A 416 13.17 16.72 12.61
CA TYR A 416 13.38 15.49 13.36
C TYR A 416 13.73 15.76 14.82
N SER A 417 13.42 14.80 15.69
CA SER A 417 13.81 14.79 17.09
C SER A 417 14.04 13.36 17.59
N TRP A 418 14.89 13.19 18.59
CA TRP A 418 15.08 11.88 19.24
C TRP A 418 14.03 11.68 20.32
N LEU A 419 13.42 10.50 20.38
CA LEU A 419 12.56 10.11 21.49
C LEU A 419 13.42 9.46 22.58
N GLY A 420 13.47 10.11 23.74
CA GLY A 420 14.25 9.63 24.88
C GLY A 420 15.74 9.96 24.76
N ALA A 421 16.60 8.94 24.88
CA ALA A 421 18.05 9.13 24.91
C ALA A 421 18.60 9.59 23.55
N ILE A 422 19.41 10.65 23.56
CA ILE A 422 20.06 11.17 22.36
C ILE A 422 21.39 10.41 22.17
N PRO A 423 21.62 9.73 21.04
CA PRO A 423 22.89 9.06 20.77
C PRO A 423 24.00 10.08 20.54
N SER A 424 25.12 9.93 21.23
CA SER A 424 26.31 10.75 20.95
C SER A 424 26.98 10.28 19.66
N GLY A 425 27.59 11.21 18.92
CA GLY A 425 28.35 10.90 17.71
C GLY A 425 27.51 10.48 16.50
N VAL A 426 26.24 10.87 16.46
CA VAL A 426 25.33 10.64 15.32
C VAL A 426 24.96 11.97 14.68
N THR A 427 25.02 12.02 13.36
CA THR A 427 24.59 13.18 12.56
C THR A 427 23.42 12.75 11.68
N VAL A 428 22.34 13.52 11.73
CA VAL A 428 21.13 13.31 10.92
C VAL A 428 20.99 14.48 9.95
N THR A 429 20.66 14.20 8.70
CA THR A 429 20.34 15.20 7.70
C THR A 429 19.02 14.83 7.03
N LEU A 430 18.09 15.78 7.00
CA LEU A 430 16.77 15.62 6.41
C LEU A 430 16.41 16.90 5.65
N PRO A 431 16.54 16.92 4.31
CA PRO A 431 16.18 18.07 3.49
C PRO A 431 14.67 18.36 3.54
N GLY A 432 14.32 19.65 3.51
CA GLY A 432 12.95 20.13 3.39
C GLY A 432 12.91 21.66 3.23
N PRO A 433 11.74 22.26 3.00
CA PRO A 433 10.43 21.62 2.84
C PRO A 433 10.30 20.84 1.53
N VAL A 434 9.35 19.91 1.47
CA VAL A 434 8.96 19.20 0.24
C VAL A 434 7.48 19.45 -0.03
N MET A 435 7.09 19.49 -1.30
CA MET A 435 5.72 19.78 -1.72
C MET A 435 5.17 18.62 -2.55
N PRO A 436 4.26 17.79 -2.01
CA PRO A 436 3.65 16.74 -2.80
C PRO A 436 2.72 17.34 -3.87
N PRO A 437 2.61 16.72 -5.05
CA PRO A 437 1.52 17.04 -5.97
C PRO A 437 0.17 16.61 -5.34
N PRO A 438 -0.96 17.26 -5.70
CA PRO A 438 -2.29 16.84 -5.26
C PRO A 438 -2.49 15.34 -5.52
N ASP A 439 -2.90 14.61 -4.48
CA ASP A 439 -3.15 13.15 -4.48
C ASP A 439 -1.98 12.29 -4.98
N GLY A 440 -0.77 12.85 -5.03
CA GLY A 440 0.46 12.12 -5.26
C GLY A 440 1.39 12.18 -4.06
N SER A 441 2.65 11.83 -4.27
CA SER A 441 3.65 11.85 -3.22
C SER A 441 4.95 12.50 -3.68
N THR A 442 5.71 12.99 -2.72
CA THR A 442 7.09 13.44 -2.90
C THR A 442 7.95 12.79 -1.83
N THR A 443 9.25 12.69 -2.08
CA THR A 443 10.18 12.05 -1.15
C THR A 443 11.26 13.01 -0.66
N SER A 444 11.77 12.77 0.54
CA SER A 444 13.01 13.36 1.06
C SER A 444 13.92 12.25 1.58
N GLU A 445 15.21 12.33 1.28
CA GLU A 445 16.19 11.34 1.75
C GLU A 445 16.66 11.68 3.16
N LEU A 446 16.26 10.87 4.15
CA LEU A 446 16.79 10.91 5.50
C LEU A 446 18.15 10.22 5.54
N GLN A 447 19.20 10.97 5.86
CA GLN A 447 20.57 10.47 5.98
C GLN A 447 20.97 10.40 7.46
N VAL A 448 21.45 9.25 7.90
CA VAL A 448 21.91 9.02 9.27
C VAL A 448 23.33 8.48 9.26
N PHE A 449 24.27 9.31 9.72
CA PHE A 449 25.68 8.95 9.88
C PHE A 449 25.99 8.67 11.34
N ALA A 450 26.49 7.47 11.63
CA ALA A 450 27.03 7.12 12.94
C ALA A 450 28.56 7.18 12.87
N SER A 451 29.19 8.05 13.67
CA SER A 451 30.66 8.08 13.80
C SER A 451 31.21 6.77 14.39
N SER A 452 32.53 6.58 14.33
CA SER A 452 33.19 5.39 14.89
C SER A 452 33.08 5.28 16.42
N THR A 453 32.78 6.39 17.10
CA THR A 453 32.56 6.47 18.55
C THR A 453 31.09 6.64 18.93
N ALA A 454 30.17 6.43 17.97
CA ALA A 454 28.75 6.60 18.21
C ALA A 454 28.25 5.66 19.33
N THR A 455 27.30 6.14 20.13
CA THR A 455 26.69 5.32 21.19
C THR A 455 25.98 4.13 20.56
N ILE A 456 26.38 2.92 20.96
CA ILE A 456 25.77 1.67 20.49
C ILE A 456 24.44 1.46 21.21
N GLY A 457 23.41 1.04 20.47
CA GLY A 457 22.09 0.82 21.02
C GLY A 457 20.99 1.01 19.98
N THR A 458 19.75 0.90 20.43
CA THR A 458 18.57 1.20 19.63
C THR A 458 18.00 2.54 20.08
N PHE A 459 17.80 3.42 19.12
CA PHE A 459 17.26 4.77 19.32
C PHE A 459 16.06 4.96 18.41
N THR A 460 15.14 5.84 18.79
CA THR A 460 13.97 6.16 17.96
C THR A 460 14.06 7.61 17.52
N LEU A 461 14.14 7.82 16.21
CA LEU A 461 14.13 9.13 15.58
C LEU A 461 12.71 9.44 15.11
N ARG A 462 12.08 10.46 15.66
CA ARG A 462 10.79 10.96 15.20
C ARG A 462 11.00 11.99 14.09
N VAL A 463 10.47 11.73 12.91
CA VAL A 463 10.35 12.70 11.84
C VAL A 463 8.98 13.35 11.94
N THR A 464 8.94 14.69 11.89
CA THR A 464 7.70 15.48 11.93
C THR A 464 7.62 16.36 10.71
N GLY A 465 6.51 16.27 9.99
CA GLY A 465 6.15 17.13 8.88
C GLY A 465 5.08 18.11 9.34
N THR A 466 5.22 19.39 8.99
CA THR A 466 4.24 20.43 9.31
C THR A 466 3.88 21.28 8.09
N SER A 467 2.59 21.58 7.94
CA SER A 467 2.09 22.54 6.94
C SER A 467 0.92 23.32 7.55
N GLY A 468 1.15 24.59 7.89
CA GLY A 468 0.18 25.40 8.63
C GLY A 468 -0.15 24.78 9.99
N THR A 469 -1.42 24.46 10.23
CA THR A 469 -1.89 23.76 11.45
C THR A 469 -1.86 22.23 11.33
N LEU A 470 -1.50 21.70 10.16
CA LEU A 470 -1.39 20.27 9.94
C LEU A 470 -0.02 19.75 10.38
N SER A 471 -0.02 18.60 11.05
CA SER A 471 1.19 17.94 11.53
C SER A 471 1.02 16.42 11.43
N SER A 472 2.03 15.75 10.89
CA SER A 472 2.12 14.29 10.80
C SER A 472 3.50 13.85 11.26
N ASN A 473 3.58 12.69 11.91
CA ASN A 473 4.84 12.17 12.42
C ASN A 473 5.00 10.68 12.14
N ILE A 474 6.25 10.26 11.99
CA ILE A 474 6.66 8.85 11.88
C ILE A 474 7.91 8.62 12.71
N ASP A 475 8.03 7.41 13.24
CA ASP A 475 9.18 7.00 14.03
C ASP A 475 10.04 6.03 13.22
N VAL A 476 11.32 6.35 13.08
CA VAL A 476 12.33 5.51 12.42
C VAL A 476 13.21 4.89 13.50
N SER A 477 13.27 3.56 13.53
CA SER A 477 14.13 2.83 14.48
C SER A 477 15.57 2.85 13.99
N ILE A 478 16.49 3.42 14.78
CA ILE A 478 17.91 3.51 14.47
C ILE A 478 18.67 2.54 15.39
N GLN A 479 19.13 1.43 14.82
CA GLN A 479 19.94 0.45 15.52
C GLN A 479 21.42 0.69 15.19
N ILE A 480 22.14 1.27 16.13
CA ILE A 480 23.58 1.50 16.02
C ILE A 480 24.28 0.29 16.60
N LEU A 481 25.01 -0.41 15.73
CA LEU A 481 25.82 -1.54 16.12
C LEU A 481 27.28 -1.14 16.22
N ARG A 482 28.06 -1.91 16.98
CA ARG A 482 29.52 -1.89 16.82
C ARG A 482 29.84 -2.01 15.35
N ALA A 483 30.82 -1.24 14.89
CA ALA A 483 31.38 -1.39 13.56
C ALA A 483 31.69 -2.87 13.34
N THR A 484 30.82 -3.58 12.61
CA THR A 484 31.22 -4.82 11.99
C THR A 484 32.13 -4.39 10.86
N PRO A 485 33.34 -4.95 10.76
CA PRO A 485 34.16 -4.70 9.59
C PRO A 485 33.27 -4.97 8.39
N THR A 486 33.08 -3.95 7.54
CA THR A 486 32.33 -4.04 6.30
C THR A 486 32.76 -5.34 5.60
N PRO A 487 31.89 -6.05 4.85
CA PRO A 487 32.31 -7.20 4.05
C PRO A 487 33.31 -6.82 2.94
N GLY A 488 34.46 -6.24 3.25
CA GLY A 488 35.59 -6.00 2.37
C GLY A 488 36.78 -6.85 2.79
N CYS A 489 37.75 -6.99 1.89
CA CYS A 489 39.02 -7.65 2.18
C CYS A 489 39.80 -6.85 3.23
N VAL A 490 39.44 -6.93 4.53
CA VAL A 490 40.00 -6.08 5.60
C VAL A 490 41.49 -6.25 5.82
N ILE A 491 42.02 -7.47 5.68
CA ILE A 491 43.46 -7.71 5.72
C ILE A 491 44.13 -7.01 4.53
N ALA A 492 43.59 -7.15 3.32
CA ALA A 492 44.13 -6.47 2.15
C ALA A 492 44.04 -4.94 2.29
N THR A 493 42.90 -4.42 2.75
CA THR A 493 42.67 -2.99 2.99
C THR A 493 43.68 -2.43 3.99
N ALA A 494 43.93 -3.13 5.10
CA ALA A 494 44.94 -2.75 6.08
C ALA A 494 46.37 -2.85 5.54
N THR A 495 46.64 -3.81 4.65
CA THR A 495 47.95 -4.05 4.04
C THR A 495 48.33 -2.97 3.02
N TYR A 496 47.37 -2.54 2.20
CA TYR A 496 47.56 -1.49 1.19
C TYR A 496 47.20 -0.09 1.68
N ASN A 497 46.73 0.01 2.94
CA ASN A 497 46.32 1.27 3.59
C ASN A 497 45.29 2.08 2.77
N SER A 498 44.46 1.39 1.99
CA SER A 498 43.42 2.00 1.15
C SER A 498 42.35 0.98 0.79
N THR A 499 41.09 1.39 0.86
CA THR A 499 39.94 0.61 0.36
C THR A 499 39.82 0.66 -1.16
N LEU A 500 40.55 1.57 -1.81
CA LEU A 500 40.55 1.85 -3.24
C LEU A 500 41.86 1.42 -3.92
N ALA A 501 42.76 0.72 -3.21
CA ALA A 501 43.93 0.13 -3.85
C ALA A 501 43.50 -0.86 -4.95
N SER A 502 44.21 -0.86 -6.08
CA SER A 502 43.93 -1.70 -7.24
C SER A 502 43.73 -3.18 -6.89
N GLU A 503 44.58 -3.70 -6.02
CA GLU A 503 44.59 -5.09 -5.56
C GLU A 503 43.37 -5.40 -4.69
N VAL A 504 42.95 -4.45 -3.87
CA VAL A 504 41.79 -4.59 -2.97
C VAL A 504 40.49 -4.53 -3.76
N ILE A 505 40.39 -3.61 -4.73
CA ILE A 505 39.25 -3.54 -5.66
C ILE A 505 39.17 -4.83 -6.47
N TYR A 506 40.30 -5.30 -7.01
CA TYR A 506 40.35 -6.50 -7.83
C TYR A 506 39.90 -7.76 -7.08
N MET A 507 40.39 -7.97 -5.84
CA MET A 507 39.96 -9.09 -5.01
C MET A 507 38.45 -9.03 -4.67
N ARG A 508 37.87 -7.83 -4.52
CA ARG A 508 36.43 -7.65 -4.30
C ARG A 508 35.63 -7.96 -5.56
N HIS A 509 36.09 -7.49 -6.73
CA HIS A 509 35.46 -7.78 -8.01
C HIS A 509 35.31 -9.29 -8.24
N VAL A 510 36.38 -10.06 -8.07
CA VAL A 510 36.34 -11.52 -8.25
C VAL A 510 35.40 -12.20 -7.24
N ARG A 511 35.35 -11.71 -6.00
CA ARG A 511 34.48 -12.29 -4.96
C ARG A 511 33.01 -11.93 -5.19
N ASP A 512 32.71 -10.66 -5.35
CA ASP A 512 31.34 -10.12 -5.30
C ASP A 512 30.68 -10.17 -6.68
N ASP A 513 31.37 -9.70 -7.71
CA ASP A 513 30.80 -9.54 -9.06
C ASP A 513 30.90 -10.82 -9.89
N LEU A 514 31.90 -11.67 -9.64
CA LEU A 514 32.05 -12.95 -10.34
C LEU A 514 31.47 -14.12 -9.53
N ILE A 515 32.14 -14.52 -8.45
CA ILE A 515 31.69 -15.68 -7.65
C ILE A 515 30.31 -15.41 -7.06
N GLY A 516 30.04 -14.20 -6.55
CA GLY A 516 28.77 -13.77 -5.95
C GLY A 516 27.65 -13.37 -6.92
N SER A 517 27.87 -13.44 -8.24
CA SER A 517 26.91 -13.00 -9.27
C SER A 517 25.54 -13.69 -9.21
N ASN A 518 25.50 -14.96 -8.80
CA ASN A 518 24.28 -15.78 -8.78
C ASN A 518 23.91 -16.25 -7.36
N GLN A 519 22.72 -16.83 -7.22
CA GLN A 519 22.18 -17.23 -5.93
C GLN A 519 23.07 -18.25 -5.20
N VAL A 520 23.58 -19.26 -5.91
CA VAL A 520 24.53 -20.26 -5.34
C VAL A 520 25.81 -19.57 -4.89
N GLY A 521 26.33 -18.70 -5.75
CA GLY A 521 27.48 -17.84 -5.47
C GLY A 521 27.35 -16.99 -4.22
N ARG A 522 26.21 -16.33 -4.02
CA ARG A 522 25.93 -15.51 -2.82
C ARG A 522 25.96 -16.34 -1.54
N HIS A 523 25.46 -17.58 -1.56
CA HIS A 523 25.55 -18.47 -0.40
C HIS A 523 27.01 -18.84 -0.07
N ILE A 524 27.83 -19.10 -1.09
CA ILE A 524 29.27 -19.37 -0.93
C ILE A 524 29.99 -18.15 -0.34
N VAL A 525 29.78 -16.97 -0.92
CA VAL A 525 30.41 -15.72 -0.45
C VAL A 525 29.97 -15.37 0.96
N ASN A 526 28.70 -15.57 1.31
CA ASN A 526 28.20 -15.35 2.67
C ASN A 526 28.85 -16.32 3.68
N GLY A 527 29.00 -17.60 3.31
CA GLY A 527 29.72 -18.58 4.14
C GLY A 527 31.20 -18.25 4.31
N LEU A 528 31.87 -17.84 3.23
CA LEU A 528 33.26 -17.38 3.27
C LEU A 528 33.40 -16.14 4.16
N ASN A 529 32.52 -15.14 4.00
CA ASN A 529 32.52 -13.93 4.80
C ASN A 529 32.32 -14.26 6.28
N ALA A 530 31.36 -15.13 6.62
CA ALA A 530 31.14 -15.59 7.98
C ALA A 530 32.41 -16.21 8.57
N PHE A 531 33.10 -17.09 7.84
CA PHE A 531 34.37 -17.67 8.28
C PHE A 531 35.49 -16.63 8.42
N TYR A 532 35.68 -15.80 7.40
CA TYR A 532 36.77 -14.83 7.29
C TYR A 532 36.69 -13.76 8.38
N TYR A 533 35.50 -13.25 8.70
CA TYR A 533 35.33 -12.22 9.73
C TYR A 533 35.41 -12.74 11.16
N LEU A 534 35.46 -14.06 11.39
CA LEU A 534 35.69 -14.62 12.73
C LEU A 534 37.10 -14.32 13.25
N TRP A 535 38.09 -14.19 12.37
CA TRP A 535 39.50 -14.10 12.76
C TRP A 535 40.27 -12.96 12.09
N SER A 536 39.82 -12.46 10.93
CA SER A 536 40.53 -11.41 10.19
C SER A 536 40.54 -10.02 10.84
N PRO A 537 39.52 -9.56 11.61
CA PRO A 537 39.50 -8.18 12.10
C PRO A 537 40.64 -7.83 13.08
N PRO A 538 40.96 -8.67 14.10
CA PRO A 538 42.10 -8.40 14.98
C PRO A 538 43.43 -8.29 14.22
N ILE A 539 43.62 -9.13 13.19
CA ILE A 539 44.81 -9.12 12.34
C ILE A 539 44.86 -7.84 11.49
N ALA A 540 43.75 -7.47 10.86
CA ALA A 540 43.65 -6.25 10.07
C ALA A 540 43.95 -5.00 10.92
N SER A 541 43.40 -4.92 12.13
CA SER A 541 43.71 -3.83 13.07
C SER A 541 45.19 -3.77 13.45
N PHE A 542 45.84 -4.92 13.65
CA PHE A 542 47.27 -4.98 13.93
C PHE A 542 48.12 -4.47 12.76
N ILE A 543 47.79 -4.88 11.52
CA ILE A 543 48.50 -4.44 10.32
C ILE A 543 48.33 -2.93 10.12
N ALA A 544 47.11 -2.42 10.26
CA ALA A 544 46.81 -1.00 10.09
C ALA A 544 47.56 -0.11 11.09
N ALA A 545 47.78 -0.60 12.32
CA ALA A 545 48.52 0.12 13.34
C ALA A 545 50.05 0.17 13.11
N HIS A 546 50.61 -0.74 12.28
CA HIS A 546 52.06 -0.88 12.14
C HIS A 546 52.53 -0.76 10.69
N ARG A 547 52.99 0.45 10.33
CA ARG A 547 53.49 0.76 8.98
C ARG A 547 54.69 -0.11 8.55
N THR A 548 55.47 -0.61 9.49
CA THR A 548 56.61 -1.52 9.23
C THR A 548 56.19 -2.95 8.90
N VAL A 549 54.97 -3.35 9.29
CA VAL A 549 54.41 -4.69 9.05
C VAL A 549 53.70 -4.76 7.69
N GLN A 550 53.18 -3.64 7.20
CA GLN A 550 52.48 -3.56 5.90
C GLN A 550 53.29 -4.16 4.73
N PRO A 551 54.58 -3.83 4.50
CA PRO A 551 55.35 -4.42 3.40
C PRO A 551 55.50 -5.94 3.48
N VAL A 552 55.57 -6.49 4.70
CA VAL A 552 55.62 -7.95 4.90
C VAL A 552 54.31 -8.59 4.46
N PHE A 553 53.17 -7.99 4.83
CA PHE A 553 51.86 -8.48 4.41
C PHE A 553 51.60 -8.27 2.91
N GLN A 554 52.14 -7.21 2.30
CA GLN A 554 52.07 -7.02 0.84
C GLN A 554 52.73 -8.19 0.12
N ILE A 555 53.92 -8.61 0.55
CA ILE A 555 54.61 -9.79 0.00
C ILE A 555 53.80 -11.07 0.26
N LEU A 556 53.26 -11.23 1.46
CA LEU A 556 52.44 -12.41 1.82
C LEU A 556 51.12 -12.49 1.03
N LEU A 557 50.58 -11.38 0.53
CA LEU A 557 49.37 -11.34 -0.28
C LEU A 557 49.63 -11.58 -1.78
N LEU A 558 50.87 -11.47 -2.26
CA LEU A 558 51.18 -11.68 -3.69
C LEU A 558 50.71 -13.05 -4.22
N PRO A 559 50.94 -14.20 -3.54
CA PRO A 559 50.43 -15.48 -4.01
C PRO A 559 48.89 -15.51 -4.06
N LEU A 560 48.22 -14.87 -3.11
CA LEU A 560 46.75 -14.77 -3.12
C LEU A 560 46.25 -13.96 -4.30
N LEU A 561 46.92 -12.86 -4.66
CA LEU A 561 46.57 -12.05 -5.83
C LEU A 561 46.70 -12.86 -7.15
N VAL A 562 47.76 -13.65 -7.27
CA VAL A 562 47.93 -14.57 -8.41
C VAL A 562 46.81 -15.62 -8.45
N ILE A 563 46.43 -16.20 -7.30
CA ILE A 563 45.30 -17.14 -7.21
C ILE A 563 44.01 -16.45 -7.67
N THR A 564 43.77 -15.18 -7.31
CA THR A 564 42.56 -14.47 -7.74
C THR A 564 42.50 -14.25 -9.25
N HIS A 565 43.63 -13.95 -9.91
CA HIS A 565 43.68 -13.86 -11.37
C HIS A 565 43.34 -15.20 -12.06
N ILE A 566 43.85 -16.31 -11.54
CA ILE A 566 43.54 -17.63 -12.09
C ILE A 566 42.08 -18.02 -11.79
N THR A 567 41.56 -17.60 -10.63
CA THR A 567 40.16 -17.84 -10.24
C THR A 567 39.19 -17.14 -11.19
N GLU A 568 39.48 -15.90 -11.60
CA GLU A 568 38.72 -15.20 -12.65
C GLU A 568 38.79 -15.93 -14.00
N ALA A 569 39.99 -16.37 -14.41
CA ALA A 569 40.15 -17.11 -15.67
C ALA A 569 39.34 -18.43 -15.68
N ILE A 570 39.30 -19.14 -14.54
CA ILE A 570 38.47 -20.35 -14.38
C ILE A 570 36.98 -20.00 -14.40
N TYR A 571 36.56 -18.96 -13.67
CA TYR A 571 35.18 -18.54 -13.65
C TYR A 571 34.69 -18.19 -15.05
N THR A 572 35.41 -17.34 -15.77
CA THR A 572 35.05 -16.88 -17.12
C THR A 572 34.98 -18.04 -18.12
N ALA A 573 35.93 -18.98 -18.07
CA ALA A 573 35.91 -20.16 -18.95
C ALA A 573 34.71 -21.10 -18.68
N VAL A 574 34.33 -21.30 -17.42
CA VAL A 574 33.24 -22.20 -17.03
C VAL A 574 31.87 -21.53 -17.14
N ALA A 575 31.80 -20.21 -16.96
CA ALA A 575 30.56 -19.42 -17.01
C ALA A 575 29.86 -19.49 -18.37
N ILE A 576 30.61 -19.76 -19.45
CA ILE A 576 30.07 -20.00 -20.80
C ILE A 576 29.09 -21.17 -20.81
N LEU A 577 29.33 -22.19 -19.97
CA LEU A 577 28.49 -23.38 -19.87
C LEU A 577 27.37 -23.18 -18.84
N ASN A 578 27.71 -22.72 -17.63
CA ASN A 578 26.74 -22.47 -16.56
C ASN A 578 27.34 -21.57 -15.47
N VAL A 579 26.71 -20.43 -15.20
CA VAL A 579 27.19 -19.42 -14.23
C VAL A 579 27.21 -19.92 -12.78
N SER A 580 26.24 -20.76 -12.37
CA SER A 580 26.20 -21.32 -11.01
C SER A 580 27.31 -22.35 -10.79
N PHE A 581 27.57 -23.19 -11.80
CA PHE A 581 28.69 -24.13 -11.77
C PHE A 581 30.04 -23.40 -11.77
N ALA A 582 30.15 -22.29 -12.52
CA ALA A 582 31.34 -21.45 -12.53
C ALA A 582 31.68 -20.89 -11.14
N SER A 583 30.69 -20.39 -10.39
CA SER A 583 30.90 -19.93 -9.00
C SER A 583 31.45 -21.04 -8.10
N VAL A 584 30.93 -22.25 -8.21
CA VAL A 584 31.37 -23.41 -7.41
C VAL A 584 32.80 -23.82 -7.79
N ALA A 585 33.08 -23.96 -9.09
CA ALA A 585 34.39 -24.38 -9.60
C ALA A 585 35.48 -23.36 -9.24
N ALA A 586 35.22 -22.07 -9.43
CA ALA A 586 36.12 -20.98 -9.09
C ALA A 586 36.41 -20.95 -7.57
N PHE A 587 35.39 -21.09 -6.73
CA PHE A 587 35.57 -21.11 -5.28
C PHE A 587 36.38 -22.32 -4.80
N ILE A 588 36.11 -23.52 -5.32
CA ILE A 588 36.86 -24.73 -4.94
C ILE A 588 38.34 -24.58 -5.31
N PHE A 589 38.63 -24.08 -6.51
CA PHE A 589 40.01 -23.81 -6.92
C PHE A 589 40.71 -22.83 -5.99
N ALA A 590 40.07 -21.69 -5.69
CA ALA A 590 40.63 -20.66 -4.83
C ALA A 590 40.90 -21.20 -3.41
N ALA A 591 39.95 -21.95 -2.83
CA ALA A 591 40.08 -22.54 -1.52
C ALA A 591 41.20 -23.60 -1.46
N ALA A 592 41.26 -24.50 -2.44
CA ALA A 592 42.28 -25.55 -2.50
C ALA A 592 43.68 -24.98 -2.71
N SER A 593 43.83 -23.99 -3.58
CA SER A 593 45.10 -23.32 -3.86
C SER A 593 45.60 -22.55 -2.65
N THR A 594 44.72 -21.83 -1.96
CA THR A 594 45.05 -21.09 -0.74
C THR A 594 45.48 -22.04 0.39
N ALA A 595 44.74 -23.13 0.62
CA ALA A 595 45.12 -24.14 1.61
C ALA A 595 46.47 -24.79 1.27
N THR A 596 46.74 -25.03 -0.02
CA THR A 596 48.00 -25.63 -0.45
C THR A 596 49.18 -24.71 -0.18
N ILE A 597 49.09 -23.44 -0.59
CA ILE A 597 50.17 -22.46 -0.49
C ILE A 597 50.43 -22.06 0.97
N TYR A 598 49.39 -21.76 1.74
CA TYR A 598 49.54 -21.19 3.08
C TYR A 598 49.56 -22.22 4.21
N ILE A 599 49.11 -23.46 3.97
CA ILE A 599 49.04 -24.50 5.02
C ILE A 599 49.91 -25.70 4.65
N LEU A 600 49.64 -26.38 3.52
CA LEU A 600 50.28 -27.65 3.20
C LEU A 600 51.79 -27.51 2.92
N ILE A 601 52.20 -26.57 2.07
CA ILE A 601 53.62 -26.37 1.72
C ILE A 601 54.47 -26.02 2.96
N PRO A 602 54.08 -25.06 3.83
CA PRO A 602 54.80 -24.78 5.07
C PRO A 602 54.91 -25.99 6.00
N ILE A 603 53.82 -26.75 6.21
CA ILE A 603 53.83 -27.95 7.07
C ILE A 603 54.81 -29.00 6.56
N VAL A 604 54.81 -29.27 5.25
CA VAL A 604 55.71 -30.26 4.63
C VAL A 604 57.17 -29.80 4.76
N LYS A 605 57.47 -28.52 4.50
CA LYS A 605 58.82 -27.97 4.66
C LYS A 605 59.28 -28.01 6.12
N PHE A 606 58.42 -27.62 7.06
CA PHE A 606 58.70 -27.66 8.50
C PHE A 606 58.98 -29.09 8.95
N ARG A 607 58.14 -30.06 8.57
CA ARG A 607 58.34 -31.48 8.88
C ARG A 607 59.66 -32.01 8.30
N LYS A 608 60.05 -31.59 7.09
CA LYS A 608 61.33 -31.98 6.47
C LYS A 608 62.53 -31.37 7.19
N ILE A 609 62.45 -30.11 7.61
CA ILE A 609 63.49 -29.41 8.38
C ILE A 609 63.62 -30.03 9.78
N TYR A 610 62.50 -30.22 10.48
CA TYR A 610 62.44 -30.86 11.80
C TYR A 610 63.07 -32.26 11.78
N ARG A 611 62.71 -33.09 10.79
CA ARG A 611 63.35 -34.40 10.58
C ARG A 611 64.85 -34.29 10.32
N LYS A 612 65.30 -33.28 9.58
CA LYS A 612 66.73 -33.06 9.29
C LYS A 612 67.51 -32.61 10.53
N ILE A 613 66.92 -31.77 11.38
CA ILE A 613 67.52 -31.31 12.65
C ILE A 613 67.56 -32.46 13.66
N MET A 614 66.45 -33.16 13.87
CA MET A 614 66.39 -34.31 14.78
C MET A 614 67.27 -35.47 14.31
N GLY A 615 67.35 -35.71 13.00
CA GLY A 615 68.25 -36.72 12.42
C GLY A 615 69.74 -36.38 12.57
N ARG A 616 70.11 -35.09 12.64
CA ARG A 616 71.49 -34.66 12.97
C ARG A 616 71.78 -34.78 14.47
N TYR A 617 70.82 -34.43 15.32
CA TYR A 617 70.91 -34.58 16.77
C TYR A 617 71.07 -36.05 17.21
N ILE A 618 70.40 -36.98 16.51
CA ILE A 618 70.50 -38.43 16.78
C ILE A 618 71.83 -39.02 16.26
N LYS A 619 72.48 -38.42 15.25
CA LYS A 619 73.79 -38.88 14.73
C LYS A 619 75.00 -38.24 15.43
N SER A 620 74.79 -37.17 16.21
CA SER A 620 75.86 -36.51 17.00
C SER A 620 75.92 -37.00 18.45
N LYS A 621 75.03 -37.92 18.82
CA LYS A 621 75.16 -38.82 19.97
C LYS A 621 75.51 -40.20 19.42
#